data_AF-A0AAD3R3K8-F1
#
_entry.id   AF-A0AAD3R3K8-F1
#
_cell.length_a   1.000
_cell.length_b   1.000
_cell.length_c   1.000
_cell.angle_alpha   90.00
_cell.angle_beta   90.00
_cell.angle_gamma   90.00
#
_symmetry.space_group_name_H-M   'P 1'
#
loop_
_entity.id
_entity.type
_entity.pdbx_description
1 polymer ?
#
loop_
_entity_poly.entity_id
_entity_poly.type
_entity_poly.pdbx_seq_one_letter_code
_entity_poly.pdbx_strand_id
1 'polypeptide(L)'
;MFICVVVVVKKHDTVTLTCSSAQLTGDVTWKLENDEIEVDDDFQLDGQNLKVSGVGTPSLGNYSCWSGEEMLSSTHLLLEAEAEEELDSFFHCWAKSYDCNFSCVWNNSSFEGEKSCDWVSSNNQLPNGGFQFELSHSLSPYAEESTMLKLAVEAMVYPLILRRTKRFYLRDIVQPDSPQIVKCQEVGEEMNVTINPPSSWSTPHSFFRLEHQIQYKLKDDGKVENSSSLLIPKRISKLRVRCRDSVVLSTWSQWTPWKNVTH
;
A
#
# COMPACT_ATOMS: atom_id res chain seq x y z
N MET A 1 16.35 12.89 30.04
CA MET A 1 15.79 12.51 28.72
C MET A 1 14.37 12.07 29.00
N PHE A 2 13.38 12.89 28.64
CA PHE A 2 11.98 12.55 28.89
C PHE A 2 11.56 11.42 27.96
N ILE A 3 10.93 10.38 28.52
CA ILE A 3 10.41 9.27 27.72
C ILE A 3 9.02 9.70 27.22
N CYS A 4 8.87 9.74 25.90
CA CYS A 4 7.58 9.90 25.23
C CYS A 4 7.15 8.53 24.72
N VAL A 5 6.00 8.04 25.20
CA VAL A 5 5.41 6.77 24.78
C VAL A 5 4.16 7.06 23.95
N VAL A 6 3.91 6.26 22.92
CA VAL A 6 2.64 6.30 22.17
C VAL A 6 1.88 5.01 22.46
N VAL A 7 0.65 5.14 22.91
CA VAL A 7 -0.25 4.02 23.20
C VAL A 7 -1.46 4.12 22.28
N VAL A 8 -1.77 3.03 21.60
CA VAL A 8 -2.90 2.93 20.66
C VAL A 8 -3.91 1.97 21.24
N VAL A 9 -5.18 2.39 21.32
CA VAL A 9 -6.26 1.61 21.92
C VAL A 9 -7.51 1.68 21.05
N LYS A 10 -8.36 0.64 21.10
CA LYS A 10 -9.64 0.66 20.40
C LYS A 10 -10.68 1.42 21.20
N LYS A 11 -11.72 1.86 20.51
CA LYS A 11 -12.83 2.55 21.15
C LYS A 11 -13.50 1.66 22.19
N HIS A 12 -13.82 2.24 23.35
CA HIS A 12 -14.43 1.57 24.50
C HIS A 12 -13.56 0.53 25.22
N ASP A 13 -12.33 0.29 24.78
CA ASP A 13 -11.39 -0.58 25.51
C ASP A 13 -10.83 0.14 26.75
N THR A 14 -10.22 -0.64 27.63
CA THR A 14 -9.52 -0.16 28.82
C THR A 14 -8.02 -0.27 28.61
N VAL A 15 -7.28 0.75 29.03
CA VAL A 15 -5.82 0.79 28.96
C VAL A 15 -5.22 1.17 30.31
N THR A 16 -4.00 0.71 30.57
CA THR A 16 -3.24 1.08 31.76
C THR A 16 -1.96 1.80 31.35
N LEU A 17 -1.82 3.04 31.77
CA LEU A 17 -0.66 3.88 31.55
C LEU A 17 0.26 3.75 32.76
N THR A 18 1.54 3.46 32.52
CA THR A 18 2.53 3.26 33.59
C THR A 18 3.53 4.40 33.60
N CYS A 19 3.70 5.03 34.76
CA CYS A 19 4.71 6.05 34.95
C CYS A 19 6.11 5.45 34.86
N SER A 20 6.88 5.87 33.85
CA SER A 20 8.16 5.24 33.49
C SER A 20 9.33 5.87 34.26
N SER A 21 9.54 5.53 35.53
CA SER A 21 10.74 5.97 36.28
C SER A 21 11.26 4.91 37.26
N ALA A 22 12.56 4.60 37.18
CA ALA A 22 13.23 3.57 37.96
C ALA A 22 13.49 3.94 39.44
N GLN A 23 13.11 5.15 39.87
CA GLN A 23 13.40 5.70 41.22
C GLN A 23 12.17 6.34 41.87
N LEU A 24 11.00 5.71 41.75
CA LEU A 24 9.78 6.21 42.39
C LEU A 24 9.68 5.76 43.85
N THR A 25 9.75 6.72 44.77
CA THR A 25 9.56 6.52 46.23
C THR A 25 8.43 7.38 46.82
N GLY A 26 7.60 8.01 45.99
CA GLY A 26 6.49 8.88 46.40
C GLY A 26 5.25 8.77 45.50
N ASP A 27 4.18 9.48 45.90
CA ASP A 27 2.91 9.56 45.17
C ASP A 27 3.08 10.29 43.83
N VAL A 28 2.40 9.81 42.79
CA VAL A 28 2.43 10.40 41.45
C VAL A 28 1.10 11.05 41.10
N THR A 29 1.17 12.15 40.36
CA THR A 29 -0.01 12.84 39.84
C THR A 29 -0.04 12.70 38.31
N TRP A 30 -1.21 12.39 37.77
CA TRP A 30 -1.44 12.34 36.33
C TRP A 30 -2.21 13.56 35.84
N LYS A 31 -1.84 14.05 34.66
CA LYS A 31 -2.52 15.15 33.97
C LYS A 31 -2.81 14.79 32.53
N LEU A 32 -3.97 15.19 32.00
CA LEU A 32 -4.35 15.08 30.60
C LEU A 32 -4.33 16.48 29.97
N GLU A 33 -3.55 16.69 28.92
CA GLU A 33 -3.38 18.00 28.26
C GLU A 33 -3.00 19.15 29.23
N ASN A 34 -2.29 18.79 30.31
CA ASN A 34 -1.89 19.62 31.46
C ASN A 34 -2.97 19.91 32.51
N ASP A 35 -4.20 19.41 32.34
CA ASP A 35 -5.26 19.47 33.35
C ASP A 35 -5.20 18.28 34.31
N GLU A 36 -5.47 18.51 35.59
CA GLU A 36 -5.50 17.43 36.59
C GLU A 36 -6.68 16.49 36.34
N ILE A 37 -6.42 15.18 36.47
CA ILE A 37 -7.44 14.16 36.25
C ILE A 37 -8.19 13.91 37.56
N GLU A 38 -9.51 14.07 37.53
CA GLU A 38 -10.37 13.66 38.64
C GLU A 38 -10.57 12.14 38.59
N VAL A 39 -10.36 11.46 39.72
CA VAL A 39 -10.52 10.01 39.82
C VAL A 39 -12.01 9.67 39.90
N ASP A 40 -12.48 8.85 38.97
CA ASP A 40 -13.87 8.43 38.83
C ASP A 40 -13.96 7.00 38.26
N ASP A 41 -15.12 6.63 37.70
CA ASP A 41 -15.32 5.32 37.09
C ASP A 41 -14.45 5.13 35.83
N ASP A 42 -14.18 6.21 35.09
CA ASP A 42 -13.41 6.21 33.84
C ASP A 42 -11.89 6.28 34.12
N PHE A 43 -11.47 6.96 35.18
CA PHE A 43 -10.07 7.13 35.58
C PHE A 43 -9.79 6.56 36.97
N GLN A 44 -9.04 5.45 37.03
CA GLN A 44 -8.69 4.77 38.29
C GLN A 44 -7.17 4.78 38.50
N LEU A 45 -6.73 5.29 39.65
CA LEU A 45 -5.33 5.25 40.06
C LEU A 45 -5.02 3.93 40.78
N ASP A 46 -3.97 3.24 40.33
CA ASP A 46 -3.43 2.05 40.96
C ASP A 46 -1.91 2.22 41.18
N GLY A 47 -1.57 2.85 42.31
CA GLY A 47 -0.22 3.24 42.66
C GLY A 47 0.37 4.21 41.64
N GLN A 48 1.34 3.73 40.85
CA GLN A 48 2.01 4.53 39.80
C GLN A 48 1.30 4.45 38.44
N ASN A 49 0.26 3.62 38.34
CA ASN A 49 -0.46 3.38 37.10
C ASN A 49 -1.77 4.16 37.07
N LEU A 50 -2.14 4.64 35.88
CA LEU A 50 -3.45 5.19 35.60
C LEU A 50 -4.19 4.22 34.68
N LYS A 51 -5.32 3.70 35.14
CA LYS A 51 -6.23 2.90 34.33
C LYS A 51 -7.31 3.80 33.75
N VAL A 52 -7.41 3.83 32.43
CA VAL A 52 -8.41 4.59 31.68
C VAL A 52 -9.39 3.61 31.06
N SER A 53 -10.66 3.70 31.41
CA SER A 53 -11.73 2.83 30.92
C SER A 53 -12.58 3.52 29.86
N GLY A 54 -13.24 2.74 28.99
CA GLY A 54 -14.20 3.28 28.04
C GLY A 54 -13.60 4.26 27.01
N VAL A 55 -12.34 4.04 26.60
CA VAL A 55 -11.57 5.05 25.86
C VAL A 55 -12.32 5.59 24.63
N GLY A 56 -12.37 6.92 24.53
CA GLY A 56 -12.96 7.69 23.45
C GLY A 56 -12.73 9.18 23.68
N THR A 57 -13.29 10.07 22.86
CA THR A 57 -13.26 11.51 23.19
C THR A 57 -14.14 11.76 24.43
N PRO A 58 -13.66 12.44 25.50
CA PRO A 58 -12.46 13.29 25.56
C PRO A 58 -11.19 12.67 26.16
N SER A 59 -11.17 11.38 26.51
CA SER A 59 -10.03 10.71 27.16
C SER A 59 -8.80 10.49 26.26
N LEU A 60 -8.70 11.15 25.10
CA LEU A 60 -7.59 11.01 24.16
C LEU A 60 -6.64 12.20 24.29
N GLY A 61 -5.36 11.97 24.03
CA GLY A 61 -4.34 13.02 24.01
C GLY A 61 -3.13 12.74 24.88
N ASN A 62 -2.45 13.79 25.32
CA ASN A 62 -1.19 13.66 26.05
C ASN A 62 -1.41 13.52 27.57
N TYR A 63 -1.07 12.34 28.10
CA TYR A 63 -1.01 12.06 29.53
C TYR A 63 0.40 12.29 30.06
N SER A 64 0.54 13.09 31.11
CA SER A 64 1.82 13.34 31.78
C SER A 64 1.77 12.87 33.23
N CYS A 65 2.81 12.14 33.63
CA CYS A 65 3.03 11.71 35.00
C CYS A 65 4.01 12.65 35.69
N TRP A 66 3.70 13.05 36.93
CA TRP A 66 4.46 14.02 37.70
C TRP A 66 4.79 13.49 39.10
N SER A 67 5.94 13.91 39.62
CA SER A 67 6.32 13.79 41.03
C SER A 67 6.58 15.21 41.56
N GLY A 68 5.58 15.78 42.22
CA GLY A 68 5.60 17.20 42.58
C GLY A 68 5.60 18.09 41.32
N GLU A 69 6.66 18.88 41.14
CA GLU A 69 6.82 19.77 39.98
C GLU A 69 7.64 19.14 38.83
N GLU A 70 8.16 17.94 39.01
CA GLU A 70 8.96 17.27 37.98
C GLU A 70 8.10 16.31 37.14
N MET A 71 8.04 16.55 35.83
CA MET A 71 7.42 15.63 34.87
C MET A 71 8.34 14.43 34.66
N LEU A 72 7.84 13.22 34.93
CA LEU A 72 8.63 11.99 34.83
C LEU A 72 8.52 11.35 33.45
N SER A 73 7.30 11.28 32.90
CA SER A 73 7.03 10.67 31.59
C SER A 73 5.79 11.26 30.93
N SER A 74 5.73 11.18 29.60
CA SER A 74 4.58 11.58 28.79
C SER A 74 4.14 10.42 27.89
N THR A 75 2.84 10.20 27.81
CA THR A 75 2.21 9.15 27.02
C THR A 75 1.10 9.74 26.16
N HIS A 76 1.21 9.63 24.84
CA HIS A 76 0.15 10.02 23.91
C HIS A 76 -0.80 8.84 23.71
N LEU A 77 -2.05 9.00 24.13
CA LEU A 77 -3.11 8.02 23.94
C LEU A 77 -3.87 8.34 22.66
N LEU A 78 -3.73 7.47 21.66
CA LEU A 78 -4.36 7.58 20.35
C LEU A 78 -5.45 6.51 20.19
N LEU A 79 -6.50 6.85 19.44
CA LEU A 79 -7.60 5.94 19.14
C LEU A 79 -7.35 5.22 17.81
N GLU A 80 -7.45 3.90 17.80
CA GLU A 80 -7.43 3.14 16.55
C GLU A 80 -8.73 3.40 15.77
N ALA A 81 -8.59 3.94 14.56
CA ALA A 81 -9.72 4.22 13.69
C ALA A 81 -10.41 2.91 13.27
N GLU A 82 -11.70 2.81 13.58
CA GLU A 82 -12.61 1.83 12.98
C GLU A 82 -12.82 2.25 11.52
N ALA A 83 -12.36 1.46 10.55
CA ALA A 83 -12.65 1.72 9.14
C ALA A 83 -13.78 0.78 8.75
N GLU A 84 -14.94 1.35 8.44
CA GLU A 84 -16.08 0.62 7.87
C GLU A 84 -15.80 0.18 6.42
N GLU A 85 -14.84 0.83 5.74
CA GLU A 85 -14.50 0.56 4.35
C GLU A 85 -13.34 -0.45 4.21
N GLU A 86 -13.49 -1.36 3.24
CA GLU A 86 -12.45 -2.30 2.87
C GLU A 86 -11.21 -1.55 2.39
N LEU A 87 -10.06 -1.84 3.01
CA LEU A 87 -8.74 -1.35 2.60
C LEU A 87 -8.50 -1.36 1.08
N ASP A 88 -9.10 -2.33 0.39
CA ASP A 88 -8.95 -2.52 -1.04
C ASP A 88 -9.51 -1.36 -1.88
N SER A 89 -10.42 -0.53 -1.36
CA SER A 89 -10.94 0.65 -2.07
C SER A 89 -9.91 1.78 -2.14
N PHE A 90 -9.08 1.94 -1.11
CA PHE A 90 -8.12 3.04 -1.00
C PHE A 90 -6.68 2.63 -1.27
N PHE A 91 -6.39 1.34 -1.27
CA PHE A 91 -5.02 0.83 -1.26
C PHE A 91 -4.76 -0.23 -2.32
N HIS A 92 -3.98 0.16 -3.34
CA HIS A 92 -3.65 -0.69 -4.48
C HIS A 92 -2.13 -0.89 -4.59
N CYS A 93 -1.68 -2.14 -4.69
CA CYS A 93 -0.29 -2.47 -4.97
C CYS A 93 -0.18 -3.25 -6.28
N TRP A 94 0.91 -3.03 -7.00
CA TRP A 94 1.25 -3.76 -8.22
C TRP A 94 2.76 -3.94 -8.33
N ALA A 95 3.17 -5.02 -8.97
CA ALA A 95 4.56 -5.30 -9.30
C ALA A 95 4.71 -5.34 -10.82
N LYS A 96 5.70 -4.65 -11.38
CA LYS A 96 5.93 -4.65 -12.83
C LYS A 96 6.47 -5.98 -13.33
N SER A 97 7.11 -6.73 -12.46
CA SER A 97 7.74 -8.00 -12.73
C SER A 97 7.92 -8.79 -11.42
N TYR A 98 8.64 -9.91 -11.47
CA TYR A 98 9.06 -10.67 -10.28
C TYR A 98 10.41 -10.21 -9.74
N ASP A 99 10.84 -8.99 -10.09
CA ASP A 99 12.00 -8.37 -9.47
C ASP A 99 11.77 -8.12 -7.97
N CYS A 100 12.75 -7.54 -7.29
CA CYS A 100 12.69 -7.36 -5.85
C CYS A 100 11.79 -6.20 -5.40
N ASN A 101 11.04 -5.55 -6.30
CA ASN A 101 10.32 -4.32 -6.00
C ASN A 101 8.85 -4.37 -6.39
N PHE A 102 8.01 -3.70 -5.60
CA PHE A 102 6.61 -3.45 -5.94
C PHE A 102 6.20 -2.04 -5.51
N SER A 103 5.22 -1.49 -6.21
CA SER A 103 4.68 -0.17 -5.95
C SER A 103 3.32 -0.28 -5.27
N CYS A 104 3.02 0.67 -4.41
CA CYS A 104 1.69 0.82 -3.81
C CYS A 104 1.24 2.27 -3.87
N VAL A 105 -0.07 2.46 -4.00
CA VAL A 105 -0.76 3.74 -3.96
C VAL A 105 -1.81 3.72 -2.86
N TRP A 106 -1.80 4.79 -2.08
CA TRP A 106 -2.80 5.12 -1.08
C TRP A 106 -3.59 6.33 -1.56
N ASN A 107 -4.90 6.19 -1.74
CA ASN A 107 -5.77 7.24 -2.29
C ASN A 107 -6.61 7.99 -1.24
N ASN A 108 -6.41 7.72 0.06
CA ASN A 108 -7.18 8.42 1.10
C ASN A 108 -6.42 9.65 1.61
N SER A 109 -6.94 10.84 1.26
CA SER A 109 -6.41 12.15 1.67
C SER A 109 -6.72 12.51 3.13
N SER A 110 -7.55 11.72 3.81
CA SER A 110 -7.99 11.98 5.19
C SER A 110 -6.96 11.56 6.23
N PHE A 111 -5.82 10.99 5.83
CA PHE A 111 -4.75 10.62 6.76
C PHE A 111 -3.40 11.11 6.29
N GLU A 112 -2.64 11.72 7.20
CA GLU A 112 -1.28 12.16 6.96
C GLU A 112 -0.30 11.03 7.32
N GLY A 113 0.71 10.83 6.47
CA GLY A 113 1.81 9.92 6.77
C GLY A 113 2.82 10.61 7.68
N GLU A 114 2.97 10.15 8.91
CA GLU A 114 4.00 10.65 9.82
C GLU A 114 5.32 9.88 9.62
N LYS A 115 6.45 10.59 9.73
CA LYS A 115 7.78 10.00 9.56
C LYS A 115 8.22 9.31 10.85
N SER A 116 8.34 7.98 10.81
CA SER A 116 9.13 7.22 11.79
C SER A 116 10.32 6.55 11.11
N CYS A 117 11.33 6.15 11.88
CA CYS A 117 12.66 5.76 11.41
C CYS A 117 12.69 4.54 10.47
N ASP A 118 11.67 3.67 10.52
CA ASP A 118 11.56 2.46 9.68
C ASP A 118 10.53 2.59 8.54
N TRP A 119 10.00 3.79 8.30
CA TRP A 119 8.93 4.02 7.34
C TRP A 119 9.47 4.43 5.97
N VAL A 120 8.82 3.92 4.92
CA VAL A 120 9.11 4.35 3.55
C VAL A 120 8.37 5.66 3.29
N SER A 121 9.12 6.75 3.16
CA SER A 121 8.55 8.04 2.80
C SER A 121 8.19 8.09 1.32
N SER A 122 6.97 8.50 1.00
CA SER A 122 6.59 8.85 -0.37
C SER A 122 7.37 10.08 -0.84
N ASN A 123 8.07 9.96 -1.97
CA ASN A 123 8.67 11.10 -2.66
C ASN A 123 7.66 11.82 -3.58
N ASN A 124 6.49 11.21 -3.85
CA ASN A 124 5.52 11.69 -4.82
C ASN A 124 4.13 11.77 -4.18
N GLN A 125 3.75 12.97 -3.73
CA GLN A 125 2.35 13.29 -3.45
C GLN A 125 1.57 13.30 -4.77
N LEU A 126 0.50 12.52 -4.83
CA LEU A 126 -0.41 12.59 -5.97
C LEU A 126 -1.28 13.86 -5.87
N PRO A 127 -1.74 14.42 -7.01
CA PRO A 127 -2.60 15.62 -7.03
C PRO A 127 -3.92 15.48 -6.25
N ASN A 128 -4.35 14.25 -5.97
CA ASN A 128 -5.55 13.93 -5.20
C ASN A 128 -5.30 13.83 -3.67
N GLY A 129 -4.09 14.16 -3.20
CA GLY A 129 -3.70 14.01 -1.80
C GLY A 129 -3.31 12.57 -1.41
N GLY A 130 -3.21 11.66 -2.38
CA GLY A 130 -2.71 10.30 -2.18
C GLY A 130 -1.18 10.20 -2.15
N PHE A 131 -0.68 9.05 -1.74
CA PHE A 131 0.75 8.75 -1.66
C PHE A 131 1.11 7.54 -2.51
N GLN A 132 2.19 7.63 -3.28
CA GLN A 132 2.80 6.49 -3.95
C GLN A 132 4.17 6.20 -3.37
N PHE A 133 4.42 4.94 -3.07
CA PHE A 133 5.70 4.48 -2.55
C PHE A 133 6.10 3.15 -3.19
N GLU A 134 7.40 2.88 -3.19
CA GLU A 134 8.00 1.66 -3.70
C GLU A 134 8.62 0.89 -2.53
N LEU A 135 8.40 -0.42 -2.51
CA LEU A 135 8.87 -1.31 -1.47
C LEU A 135 9.72 -2.41 -2.10
N SER A 136 10.75 -2.84 -1.38
CA SER A 136 11.59 -3.96 -1.76
C SER A 136 11.32 -5.21 -0.91
N HIS A 137 11.57 -6.38 -1.46
CA HIS A 137 11.48 -7.67 -0.79
C HIS A 137 12.66 -8.58 -1.10
N SER A 138 12.78 -9.69 -0.38
CA SER A 138 13.85 -10.69 -0.53
C SER A 138 13.40 -12.01 -1.17
N LEU A 139 12.18 -12.08 -1.71
CA LEU A 139 11.68 -13.26 -2.41
C LEU A 139 12.56 -13.60 -3.62
N SER A 140 12.72 -14.89 -3.90
CA SER A 140 13.40 -15.35 -5.12
C SER A 140 12.45 -15.28 -6.31
N PRO A 141 12.83 -14.62 -7.42
CA PRO A 141 11.99 -14.53 -8.63
C PRO A 141 11.65 -15.88 -9.27
N TYR A 142 12.41 -16.93 -8.95
CA TYR A 142 12.30 -18.26 -9.55
C TYR A 142 11.59 -19.28 -8.68
N ALA A 143 11.38 -18.96 -7.40
CA ALA A 143 10.76 -19.87 -6.44
C ALA A 143 9.25 -19.65 -6.39
N GLU A 144 8.50 -20.73 -6.20
CA GLU A 144 7.10 -20.61 -5.85
C GLU A 144 6.96 -20.02 -4.44
N GLU A 145 6.09 -19.01 -4.30
CA GLU A 145 5.83 -18.36 -3.03
C GLU A 145 5.04 -19.28 -2.09
N SER A 146 5.69 -19.74 -1.02
CA SER A 146 5.04 -20.52 0.03
C SER A 146 4.33 -19.65 1.08
N THR A 147 4.74 -18.38 1.20
CA THR A 147 4.21 -17.43 2.18
C THR A 147 3.88 -16.10 1.54
N MET A 148 2.74 -15.52 1.92
CA MET A 148 2.34 -14.18 1.47
C MET A 148 3.23 -13.09 2.05
N LEU A 149 3.46 -12.04 1.26
CA LEU A 149 3.98 -10.77 1.76
C LEU A 149 2.99 -10.16 2.75
N LYS A 150 3.50 -9.57 3.82
CA LYS A 150 2.70 -8.85 4.83
C LYS A 150 3.09 -7.38 4.80
N LEU A 151 2.18 -6.55 4.31
CA LEU A 151 2.35 -5.11 4.32
C LEU A 151 1.55 -4.50 5.46
N ALA A 152 2.24 -3.83 6.39
CA ALA A 152 1.60 -3.01 7.41
C ALA A 152 1.62 -1.55 6.94
N VAL A 153 0.45 -0.91 6.98
CA VAL A 153 0.28 0.52 6.71
C VAL A 153 -0.27 1.13 7.99
N GLU A 154 0.41 2.16 8.48
CA GLU A 154 -0.14 2.99 9.54
C GLU A 154 -0.31 4.42 8.98
N ALA A 155 -1.28 5.17 9.45
CA ALA A 155 -1.50 6.56 9.06
C ALA A 155 -2.15 7.30 10.23
N MET A 156 -1.91 8.60 10.37
CA MET A 156 -2.34 9.34 11.56
C MET A 156 -3.06 10.62 11.17
N VAL A 157 -4.16 10.90 11.88
CA VAL A 157 -4.76 12.24 12.01
C VAL A 157 -5.10 12.39 13.46
N TYR A 158 -4.33 13.18 14.18
CA TYR A 158 -4.47 13.32 15.62
C TYR A 158 -5.93 13.58 16.05
N PRO A 159 -6.48 12.85 17.05
CA PRO A 159 -5.86 11.78 17.86
C PRO A 159 -6.10 10.34 17.32
N LEU A 160 -6.51 10.20 16.07
CA LEU A 160 -6.79 8.94 15.41
C LEU A 160 -5.54 8.38 14.73
N ILE A 161 -5.37 7.06 14.85
CA ILE A 161 -4.40 6.30 14.07
C ILE A 161 -5.10 5.16 13.34
N LEU A 162 -4.81 5.02 12.06
CA LEU A 162 -5.28 3.93 11.23
C LEU A 162 -4.16 2.92 11.10
N ARG A 163 -4.37 1.68 11.56
CA ARG A 163 -3.40 0.58 11.39
C ARG A 163 -4.00 -0.56 10.61
N ARG A 164 -3.36 -0.95 9.53
CA ARG A 164 -3.93 -1.89 8.58
C ARG A 164 -2.85 -2.83 8.05
N THR A 165 -3.24 -4.09 7.82
CA THR A 165 -2.34 -5.10 7.29
C THR A 165 -2.97 -5.72 6.06
N LYS A 166 -2.25 -5.70 4.94
CA LYS A 166 -2.62 -6.41 3.72
C LYS A 166 -1.68 -7.59 3.51
N ARG A 167 -2.24 -8.69 3.00
CA ARG A 167 -1.49 -9.91 2.66
C ARG A 167 -1.78 -10.29 1.22
N PHE A 168 -0.75 -10.60 0.46
CA PHE A 168 -0.86 -11.01 -0.93
C PHE A 168 0.38 -11.81 -1.33
N TYR A 169 0.25 -12.63 -2.37
CA TYR A 169 1.42 -13.13 -3.08
C TYR A 169 1.87 -12.09 -4.10
N LEU A 170 3.18 -12.01 -4.36
CA LEU A 170 3.72 -11.15 -5.41
C LEU A 170 3.07 -11.48 -6.75
N ARG A 171 2.94 -12.77 -7.09
CA ARG A 171 2.32 -13.25 -8.34
C ARG A 171 0.88 -12.76 -8.57
N ASP A 172 0.15 -12.42 -7.50
CA ASP A 172 -1.23 -11.95 -7.59
C ASP A 172 -1.30 -10.46 -7.94
N ILE A 173 -0.25 -9.70 -7.64
CA ILE A 173 -0.16 -8.25 -7.90
C ILE A 173 0.71 -7.93 -9.12
N VAL A 174 1.24 -8.93 -9.82
CA VAL A 174 2.03 -8.70 -11.03
C VAL A 174 1.14 -8.09 -12.12
N GLN A 175 1.58 -6.95 -12.63
CA GLN A 175 1.02 -6.24 -13.76
C GLN A 175 2.16 -5.69 -14.61
N PRO A 176 2.50 -6.33 -15.75
CA PRO A 176 3.56 -5.85 -16.61
C PRO A 176 3.28 -4.44 -17.15
N ASP A 177 4.35 -3.70 -17.45
CA ASP A 177 4.24 -2.52 -18.30
C ASP A 177 3.74 -2.91 -19.71
N SER A 178 3.29 -1.95 -20.51
CA SER A 178 2.84 -2.23 -21.88
C SER A 178 4.00 -2.74 -22.75
N PRO A 179 3.80 -3.75 -23.61
CA PRO A 179 4.84 -4.29 -24.46
C PRO A 179 5.18 -3.35 -25.62
N GLN A 180 6.20 -3.67 -26.41
CA GLN A 180 6.62 -2.85 -27.55
C GLN A 180 6.29 -3.52 -28.89
N ILE A 181 5.53 -2.83 -29.75
CA ILE A 181 5.26 -3.27 -31.12
C ILE A 181 6.45 -2.91 -32.01
N VAL A 182 7.31 -3.90 -32.28
CA VAL A 182 8.56 -3.72 -33.01
C VAL A 182 8.29 -3.58 -34.50
N LYS A 183 7.68 -4.61 -35.10
CA LYS A 183 7.53 -4.74 -36.55
C LYS A 183 6.19 -5.35 -36.92
N CYS A 184 5.84 -5.07 -38.15
CA CYS A 184 4.56 -5.31 -38.78
C CYS A 184 4.89 -5.76 -40.20
N GLN A 185 4.87 -7.07 -40.47
CA GLN A 185 5.35 -7.65 -41.72
C GLN A 185 4.23 -8.40 -42.43
N GLU A 186 4.04 -8.13 -43.71
CA GLU A 186 3.04 -8.85 -44.51
C GLU A 186 3.54 -10.26 -44.83
N VAL A 187 2.70 -11.26 -44.58
CA VAL A 187 2.96 -12.68 -44.85
C VAL A 187 1.72 -13.26 -45.53
N GLY A 188 1.70 -13.21 -46.87
CA GLY A 188 0.54 -13.62 -47.65
C GLY A 188 -0.68 -12.70 -47.42
N GLU A 189 -1.81 -13.30 -47.06
CA GLU A 189 -3.05 -12.59 -46.69
C GLU A 189 -3.08 -12.12 -45.22
N GLU A 190 -2.06 -12.51 -44.45
CA GLU A 190 -1.91 -12.16 -43.05
C GLU A 190 -0.77 -11.17 -42.82
N MET A 191 -0.71 -10.67 -41.60
CA MET A 191 0.28 -9.74 -41.11
C MET A 191 0.87 -10.29 -39.82
N ASN A 192 2.18 -10.52 -39.83
CA ASN A 192 2.94 -10.95 -38.67
C ASN A 192 3.34 -9.74 -37.83
N VAL A 193 2.95 -9.74 -36.56
CA VAL A 193 3.28 -8.69 -35.59
C VAL A 193 4.38 -9.18 -34.67
N THR A 194 5.53 -8.50 -34.69
CA THR A 194 6.64 -8.76 -33.77
C THR A 194 6.49 -7.88 -32.53
N ILE A 195 6.41 -8.52 -31.36
CA ILE A 195 6.22 -7.88 -30.07
C ILE A 195 7.43 -8.19 -29.19
N ASN A 196 8.01 -7.17 -28.56
CA ASN A 196 9.01 -7.34 -27.51
C ASN A 196 8.36 -7.18 -26.13
N PRO A 197 8.82 -7.95 -25.12
CA PRO A 197 8.49 -7.69 -23.73
C PRO A 197 8.86 -6.27 -23.29
N PRO A 198 8.18 -5.71 -22.28
CA PRO A 198 8.59 -4.47 -21.65
C PRO A 198 10.00 -4.61 -21.06
N SER A 199 10.79 -3.53 -21.07
CA SER A 199 12.15 -3.53 -20.49
C SER A 199 12.19 -3.76 -18.99
N SER A 200 11.07 -3.51 -18.30
CA SER A 200 10.88 -3.76 -16.87
C SER A 200 10.53 -5.22 -16.55
N TRP A 201 10.26 -6.07 -17.56
CA TRP A 201 9.87 -7.44 -17.32
C TRP A 201 11.06 -8.34 -16.95
N SER A 202 10.82 -9.35 -16.11
CA SER A 202 11.86 -10.23 -15.60
C SER A 202 12.53 -11.05 -16.71
N THR A 203 13.83 -11.29 -16.56
CA THR A 203 14.65 -12.09 -17.48
C THR A 203 15.18 -13.33 -16.79
N PRO A 204 15.38 -14.45 -17.52
CA PRO A 204 15.24 -14.61 -18.97
C PRO A 204 13.78 -14.84 -19.42
N HIS A 205 13.43 -14.35 -20.61
CA HIS A 205 12.09 -14.50 -21.20
C HIS A 205 11.72 -15.94 -21.58
N SER A 206 12.69 -16.86 -21.59
CA SER A 206 12.43 -18.30 -21.71
C SER A 206 11.73 -18.86 -20.47
N PHE A 207 11.99 -18.26 -19.30
CA PHE A 207 11.36 -18.61 -18.03
C PHE A 207 10.15 -17.71 -17.76
N PHE A 208 10.35 -16.39 -17.72
CA PHE A 208 9.30 -15.40 -17.51
C PHE A 208 8.55 -15.11 -18.81
N ARG A 209 7.74 -16.07 -19.25
CA ARG A 209 7.00 -15.98 -20.51
C ARG A 209 5.76 -15.11 -20.37
N LEU A 210 5.58 -14.20 -21.31
CA LEU A 210 4.38 -13.39 -21.45
C LEU A 210 3.46 -13.99 -22.51
N GLU A 211 2.16 -13.91 -22.26
CA GLU A 211 1.16 -14.02 -23.32
C GLU A 211 0.70 -12.63 -23.75
N HIS A 212 0.23 -12.53 -25.00
CA HIS A 212 -0.13 -11.28 -25.62
C HIS A 212 -1.56 -11.29 -26.12
N GLN A 213 -2.15 -10.10 -26.18
CA GLN A 213 -3.38 -9.85 -26.89
C GLN A 213 -3.20 -8.65 -27.80
N ILE A 214 -3.52 -8.84 -29.07
CA ILE A 214 -3.52 -7.81 -30.11
C ILE A 214 -4.95 -7.37 -30.32
N GLN A 215 -5.18 -6.07 -30.29
CA GLN A 215 -6.43 -5.47 -30.72
C GLN A 215 -6.18 -4.66 -31.99
N TYR A 216 -7.00 -4.88 -33.01
CA TYR A 216 -6.86 -4.21 -34.30
C TYR A 216 -8.19 -3.73 -34.83
N LYS A 217 -8.14 -2.76 -35.74
CA LYS A 217 -9.31 -2.19 -36.43
C LYS A 217 -9.28 -2.54 -37.91
N LEU A 218 -10.26 -3.28 -38.40
CA LEU A 218 -10.40 -3.64 -39.83
C LEU A 218 -10.61 -2.39 -40.69
N LYS A 219 -10.10 -2.40 -41.93
CA LYS A 219 -10.26 -1.31 -42.90
C LYS A 219 -11.65 -1.28 -43.53
N ASP A 220 -12.24 -2.46 -43.72
CA ASP A 220 -13.44 -2.62 -44.54
C ASP A 220 -14.68 -2.04 -43.85
N ASP A 221 -14.90 -2.36 -42.57
CA ASP A 221 -16.06 -1.95 -41.78
C ASP A 221 -15.71 -1.11 -40.53
N GLY A 222 -14.42 -0.98 -40.22
CA GLY A 222 -13.96 -0.30 -39.02
C GLY A 222 -14.21 -1.06 -37.72
N LYS A 223 -14.58 -2.35 -37.78
CA LYS A 223 -14.79 -3.19 -36.59
C LYS A 223 -13.49 -3.42 -35.85
N VAL A 224 -13.58 -3.45 -34.52
CA VAL A 224 -12.45 -3.70 -33.63
C VAL A 224 -12.53 -5.15 -33.14
N GLU A 225 -11.43 -5.89 -33.32
CA GLU A 225 -11.33 -7.30 -32.93
C GLU A 225 -10.08 -7.54 -32.11
N ASN A 226 -10.09 -8.62 -31.32
CA ASN A 226 -8.98 -9.05 -30.49
C ASN A 226 -8.48 -10.41 -30.97
N SER A 227 -7.16 -10.62 -30.96
CA SER A 227 -6.51 -11.88 -31.29
C SER A 227 -5.37 -12.17 -30.31
N SER A 228 -5.19 -13.44 -29.97
CA SER A 228 -4.00 -13.91 -29.24
C SER A 228 -2.89 -14.41 -30.20
N SER A 229 -3.18 -14.49 -31.50
CA SER A 229 -2.21 -14.86 -32.53
C SER A 229 -1.34 -13.67 -32.93
N LEU A 230 -0.07 -13.92 -33.23
CA LEU A 230 0.84 -12.94 -33.85
C LEU A 230 0.54 -12.70 -35.33
N LEU A 231 -0.22 -13.60 -35.95
CA LEU A 231 -0.74 -13.46 -37.31
C LEU A 231 -2.15 -12.90 -37.23
N ILE A 232 -2.33 -11.71 -37.81
CA ILE A 232 -3.61 -10.99 -37.87
C ILE A 232 -3.96 -10.64 -39.32
N PRO A 233 -5.22 -10.32 -39.63
CA PRO A 233 -5.61 -9.95 -41.00
C PRO A 233 -4.82 -8.75 -41.52
N LYS A 234 -4.39 -8.80 -42.78
CA LYS A 234 -3.66 -7.70 -43.43
C LYS A 234 -4.48 -6.42 -43.60
N ARG A 235 -5.81 -6.55 -43.72
CA ARG A 235 -6.74 -5.43 -43.96
C ARG A 235 -7.09 -4.66 -42.70
N ILE A 236 -6.07 -4.17 -41.98
CA ILE A 236 -6.23 -3.39 -40.74
C ILE A 236 -5.69 -1.98 -40.88
N SER A 237 -6.36 -1.02 -40.22
CA SER A 237 -5.97 0.40 -40.22
C SER A 237 -4.97 0.72 -39.12
N LYS A 238 -5.16 0.13 -37.94
CA LYS A 238 -4.33 0.34 -36.75
C LYS A 238 -4.45 -0.82 -35.79
N LEU A 239 -3.44 -0.99 -34.94
CA LEU A 239 -3.41 -2.01 -33.88
C LEU A 239 -2.80 -1.49 -32.58
N ARG A 240 -3.08 -2.18 -31.49
CA ARG A 240 -2.44 -2.01 -30.18
C ARG A 240 -2.31 -3.36 -29.49
N VAL A 241 -1.40 -3.47 -28.53
CA VAL A 241 -1.06 -4.74 -27.88
C VAL A 241 -1.05 -4.55 -26.37
N ARG A 242 -1.33 -5.62 -25.63
CA ARG A 242 -1.08 -5.75 -24.19
C ARG A 242 -0.52 -7.13 -23.87
N CYS A 243 0.05 -7.30 -22.69
CA CYS A 243 0.59 -8.57 -22.21
C CYS A 243 0.19 -8.88 -20.78
N ARG A 244 0.32 -10.15 -20.37
CA ARG A 244 0.29 -10.60 -18.98
C ARG A 244 1.16 -11.84 -18.82
N ASP A 245 1.34 -12.29 -17.59
CA ASP A 245 2.00 -13.55 -17.30
C ASP A 245 1.26 -14.71 -17.98
N SER A 246 2.01 -15.64 -18.60
CA SER A 246 1.42 -16.77 -19.34
C SER A 246 1.10 -17.99 -18.48
N VAL A 247 1.63 -18.06 -17.26
CA VAL A 247 1.53 -19.22 -16.37
C VAL A 247 0.59 -18.91 -15.21
N VAL A 248 0.67 -17.70 -14.67
CA VAL A 248 -0.18 -17.24 -13.57
C VAL A 248 -1.28 -16.33 -14.11
N LEU A 249 -2.48 -16.43 -13.54
CA LEU A 249 -3.60 -15.55 -13.85
C LEU A 249 -3.37 -14.15 -13.27
N SER A 250 -2.44 -13.39 -13.87
CA SER A 250 -2.10 -12.03 -13.47
C SER A 250 -2.88 -10.97 -14.23
N THR A 251 -2.74 -9.72 -13.80
CA THR A 251 -3.44 -8.57 -14.39
C THR A 251 -2.84 -8.23 -15.76
N TRP A 252 -3.70 -7.91 -16.73
CA TRP A 252 -3.25 -7.40 -18.03
C TRP A 252 -2.55 -6.05 -17.90
N SER A 253 -1.46 -5.88 -18.66
CA SER A 253 -0.84 -4.58 -18.88
C SER A 253 -1.85 -3.60 -19.48
N GLN A 254 -1.54 -2.32 -19.34
CA GLN A 254 -2.20 -1.30 -20.14
C GLN A 254 -1.98 -1.59 -21.63
N TRP A 255 -2.96 -1.20 -22.45
CA TRP A 255 -2.81 -1.24 -23.89
C TRP A 255 -1.74 -0.25 -24.34
N THR A 256 -0.92 -0.63 -25.32
CA THR A 256 -0.09 0.34 -26.03
C THR A 256 -0.98 1.41 -26.71
N PRO A 257 -0.43 2.58 -27.01
CA PRO A 257 -1.07 3.50 -27.95
C PRO A 257 -1.39 2.81 -29.28
N TRP A 258 -2.42 3.30 -29.97
CA TRP A 258 -2.74 2.83 -31.31
C TRP A 258 -1.60 3.14 -32.27
N LYS A 259 -1.07 2.10 -32.93
CA LYS A 259 -0.09 2.21 -34.00
C LYS A 259 -0.81 2.06 -35.33
N ASN A 260 -0.72 3.09 -36.18
CA ASN A 260 -1.24 3.03 -37.54
C ASN A 260 -0.40 2.06 -38.37
N VAL A 261 -1.07 1.27 -39.21
CA VAL A 261 -0.40 0.39 -40.17
C VAL A 261 -0.27 1.15 -41.48
N THR A 262 0.94 1.60 -41.76
CA THR A 262 1.32 2.17 -43.05
C THR A 262 1.77 1.03 -43.96
N HIS A 263 1.19 0.94 -45.16
CA HIS A 263 1.71 0.09 -46.23
C HIS A 263 2.83 0.80 -46.97
#